data_AF-A0A7C3U7Q7-F1
#
_entry.id   AF-A0A7C3U7Q7-F1
#
_cell.length_a   1.000
_cell.length_b   1.000
_cell.length_c   1.000
_cell.angle_alpha   90.00
_cell.angle_beta   90.00
_cell.angle_gamma   90.00
#
_symmetry.space_group_name_H-M   'P 1'
#
loop_
_entity.id
_entity.type
_entity.pdbx_description
1 polymer ?
#
loop_
_entity_poly.entity_id
_entity_poly.type
_entity_poly.pdbx_seq_one_letter_code
_entity_poly.pdbx_strand_id
1 'polypeptide(L)'
;AKTLSNYTPKIIDKNTCVIFLTQSGTTADVLEACDSVMKRNACIVVITNLKEETENSIFGRCKYYKKFYTIRTWTEIYPEEPLPSTATFHSSLAVLNLLVFLLNGGEKEIDMQVNQIPKIVDYLSRNEKLKDYAKKMAKRLREKENFYIVGDGPRYAVARKAARIMFMEGVKTNACDIEAEEFVHSLIGVVEREPNILLLLKPLEFWGKTEKNYNLIKSTWPKNLLIEINPFDFMDAEAKSMFAEDSGDMFSPFIYIIPLEWISYYLALIKKVDPGEARIVKKVRSEENIKTFLTRKNKI
;
A
#
# COMPACT_ATOMS: atom_id res chain seq x y z
N ALA A 1 -10.77 -4.49 -22.02
CA ALA A 1 -11.04 -5.27 -20.79
C ALA A 1 -12.28 -4.68 -20.14
N LYS A 2 -13.08 -5.47 -19.40
CA LYS A 2 -14.17 -4.89 -18.60
C LYS A 2 -13.55 -4.20 -17.37
N THR A 3 -13.79 -2.92 -17.18
CA THR A 3 -13.24 -2.10 -16.09
C THR A 3 -14.26 -1.96 -14.96
N LEU A 4 -13.89 -1.27 -13.87
CA LEU A 4 -14.78 -1.01 -12.73
C LEU A 4 -16.05 -0.25 -13.15
N SER A 5 -15.96 0.57 -14.20
CA SER A 5 -17.11 1.27 -14.78
C SER A 5 -18.16 0.32 -15.37
N ASN A 6 -17.75 -0.87 -15.86
CA ASN A 6 -18.66 -1.87 -16.40
C ASN A 6 -19.36 -2.71 -15.31
N TYR A 7 -18.80 -2.76 -14.10
CA TYR A 7 -19.34 -3.51 -12.97
C TYR A 7 -19.67 -2.61 -11.77
N THR A 8 -20.09 -1.38 -12.05
CA THR A 8 -20.48 -0.44 -11.00
C THR A 8 -21.59 -1.05 -10.13
N PRO A 9 -21.38 -1.21 -8.81
CA PRO A 9 -22.35 -1.86 -7.92
C PRO A 9 -23.75 -1.27 -8.07
N LYS A 10 -24.78 -2.13 -8.16
CA LYS A 10 -26.18 -1.69 -8.32
C LYS A 10 -26.67 -0.82 -7.15
N ILE A 11 -26.04 -0.97 -5.98
CA ILE A 11 -26.37 -0.22 -4.77
C ILE A 11 -26.03 1.27 -4.85
N ILE A 12 -25.19 1.70 -5.81
CA ILE A 12 -24.80 3.11 -5.93
C ILE A 12 -25.98 3.94 -6.43
N ASP A 13 -26.40 4.89 -5.60
CA ASP A 13 -27.51 5.82 -5.82
C ASP A 13 -27.21 7.24 -5.31
N LYS A 14 -28.24 8.10 -5.32
CA LYS A 14 -28.12 9.51 -4.89
C LYS A 14 -27.76 9.72 -3.41
N ASN A 15 -27.92 8.70 -2.57
CA ASN A 15 -27.63 8.70 -1.14
C ASN A 15 -26.28 8.05 -0.84
N THR A 16 -25.61 7.51 -1.86
CA THR A 16 -24.30 6.89 -1.74
C THR A 16 -23.19 7.93 -1.85
N CYS A 17 -22.15 7.80 -1.03
CA CYS A 17 -20.88 8.51 -1.19
C CYS A 17 -19.82 7.55 -1.71
N VAL A 18 -19.17 7.90 -2.82
CA VAL A 18 -18.08 7.12 -3.42
C VAL A 18 -16.77 7.87 -3.22
N ILE A 19 -15.81 7.22 -2.57
CA ILE A 19 -14.46 7.75 -2.35
C ILE A 19 -13.53 7.16 -3.42
N PHE A 20 -12.91 8.02 -4.22
CA PHE A 20 -11.87 7.64 -5.16
C PHE A 20 -10.50 7.99 -4.59
N LEU A 21 -9.57 7.02 -4.65
CA LEU A 21 -8.17 7.20 -4.30
C LEU A 21 -7.35 7.22 -5.59
N THR A 22 -6.64 8.31 -5.86
CA THR A 22 -5.80 8.39 -7.06
C THR A 22 -4.63 9.34 -6.85
N GLN A 23 -3.39 8.84 -6.98
CA GLN A 23 -2.21 9.70 -6.82
C GLN A 23 -2.15 10.77 -7.92
N SER A 24 -2.29 10.36 -9.19
CA SER A 24 -2.09 11.24 -10.35
C SER A 24 -3.36 11.97 -10.81
N GLY A 25 -4.54 11.59 -10.31
CA GLY A 25 -5.82 12.16 -10.77
C GLY A 25 -6.15 11.92 -12.24
N THR A 26 -5.37 11.10 -12.94
CA THR A 26 -5.46 10.89 -14.41
C THR A 26 -5.58 9.41 -14.79
N THR A 27 -5.70 8.52 -13.80
CA THR A 27 -5.84 7.08 -14.03
C THR A 27 -7.14 6.79 -14.78
N ALA A 28 -7.06 6.27 -16.00
CA ALA A 28 -8.22 6.07 -16.88
C ALA A 28 -9.37 5.28 -16.21
N ASP A 29 -9.06 4.15 -15.56
CA ASP A 29 -10.06 3.31 -14.87
C ASP A 29 -10.81 4.10 -13.77
N VAL A 30 -10.14 5.04 -13.10
CA VAL A 30 -10.73 5.90 -12.06
C VAL A 30 -11.63 6.96 -12.70
N LEU A 31 -11.21 7.58 -13.80
CA LEU A 31 -12.01 8.56 -14.52
C LEU A 31 -13.30 7.93 -15.08
N GLU A 32 -13.20 6.75 -15.69
CA GLU A 32 -14.37 6.01 -16.18
C GLU A 32 -15.33 5.61 -15.06
N ALA A 33 -14.79 5.15 -13.92
CA ALA A 33 -15.61 4.81 -12.76
C ALA A 33 -16.31 6.06 -12.21
N CYS A 34 -15.62 7.20 -12.18
CA CYS A 34 -16.17 8.49 -11.77
C CYS A 34 -17.36 8.89 -12.66
N ASP A 35 -17.25 8.72 -13.99
CA ASP A 35 -18.35 8.99 -14.91
C ASP A 35 -19.59 8.12 -14.63
N SER A 36 -19.38 6.84 -14.34
CA SER A 36 -20.46 5.92 -14.01
C SER A 36 -21.18 6.33 -12.72
N VAL A 37 -20.44 6.83 -11.73
CA VAL A 37 -20.97 7.31 -10.46
C VAL A 37 -21.73 8.64 -10.63
N MET A 38 -21.21 9.57 -11.44
CA MET A 38 -21.89 10.83 -11.74
C MET A 38 -23.26 10.59 -12.42
N LYS A 39 -23.35 9.63 -13.34
CA LYS A 39 -24.61 9.23 -13.99
C LYS A 39 -25.67 8.74 -12.98
N ARG A 40 -25.25 8.28 -11.80
CA ARG A 40 -26.11 7.81 -10.71
C ARG A 40 -26.40 8.86 -9.65
N ASN A 41 -25.92 10.09 -9.85
CA ASN A 41 -26.13 11.25 -8.97
C ASN A 41 -25.64 11.03 -7.52
N ALA A 42 -24.65 10.16 -7.33
CA ALA A 42 -24.02 9.85 -6.04
C ALA A 42 -23.00 10.93 -5.63
N CYS A 43 -22.77 11.10 -4.33
CA CYS A 43 -21.70 11.98 -3.85
C CYS A 43 -20.33 11.42 -4.22
N ILE A 44 -19.41 12.28 -4.65
CA ILE A 44 -18.05 11.92 -5.04
C ILE A 44 -17.06 12.66 -4.15
N VAL A 45 -16.21 11.90 -3.48
CA VAL A 45 -15.04 12.42 -2.75
C VAL A 45 -13.79 11.88 -3.42
N VAL A 46 -12.86 12.75 -3.78
CA VAL A 46 -11.58 12.35 -4.37
C VAL A 46 -10.44 12.68 -3.43
N ILE A 47 -9.67 11.68 -3.04
CA ILE A 47 -8.40 11.85 -2.33
C ILE A 47 -7.29 11.70 -3.37
N THR A 48 -6.52 12.77 -3.57
CA THR A 48 -5.50 12.81 -4.61
C THR A 48 -4.28 13.63 -4.22
N ASN A 49 -3.14 13.31 -4.82
CA ASN A 49 -1.94 14.13 -4.69
C ASN A 49 -1.77 15.10 -5.86
N LEU A 50 -2.61 15.02 -6.90
CA LEU A 50 -2.57 15.90 -8.08
C LEU A 50 -2.77 17.36 -7.65
N LYS A 51 -1.78 18.21 -7.96
CA LYS A 51 -1.81 19.66 -7.65
C LYS A 51 -2.41 20.47 -8.80
N GLU A 52 -2.22 20.06 -10.05
CA GLU A 52 -2.75 20.78 -11.20
C GLU A 52 -4.21 20.43 -11.51
N GLU A 53 -5.00 21.44 -11.85
CA GLU A 53 -6.34 21.28 -12.40
C GLU A 53 -6.27 21.31 -13.93
N THR A 54 -6.34 20.13 -14.55
CA THR A 54 -6.35 19.99 -16.01
C THR A 54 -7.65 19.37 -16.50
N GLU A 55 -8.06 19.67 -17.73
CA GLU A 55 -9.32 19.14 -18.30
C GLU A 55 -9.34 17.61 -18.38
N ASN A 56 -8.18 16.99 -18.62
CA ASN A 56 -8.03 15.54 -18.73
C ASN A 56 -7.82 14.84 -17.37
N SER A 57 -8.03 15.53 -16.26
CA SER A 57 -7.93 14.97 -14.91
C SER A 57 -9.30 14.78 -14.26
N ILE A 58 -9.29 14.17 -13.07
CA ILE A 58 -10.47 14.02 -12.23
C ILE A 58 -11.14 15.37 -11.91
N PHE A 59 -10.37 16.44 -11.78
CA PHE A 59 -10.90 17.79 -11.58
C PHE A 59 -11.64 18.29 -12.82
N GLY A 60 -11.04 18.14 -14.00
CA GLY A 60 -11.70 18.49 -15.26
C GLY A 60 -12.96 17.68 -15.49
N ARG A 61 -12.91 16.38 -15.21
CA ARG A 61 -14.05 15.46 -15.35
C ARG A 61 -15.23 15.82 -14.43
N CYS A 62 -14.93 16.26 -13.21
CA CYS A 62 -15.94 16.60 -12.21
C CYS A 62 -16.28 18.10 -12.14
N LYS A 63 -15.70 18.94 -13.00
CA LYS A 63 -15.78 20.42 -12.94
C LYS A 63 -17.20 20.98 -12.79
N TYR A 64 -18.17 20.35 -13.45
CA TYR A 64 -19.57 20.78 -13.46
C TYR A 64 -20.46 19.91 -12.55
N TYR A 65 -19.88 18.97 -11.80
CA TYR A 65 -20.63 18.06 -10.94
C TYR A 65 -20.81 18.67 -9.55
N LYS A 66 -22.07 18.88 -9.15
CA LYS A 66 -22.41 19.61 -7.91
C LYS A 66 -22.08 18.86 -6.63
N LYS A 67 -22.02 17.52 -6.66
CA LYS A 67 -21.75 16.67 -5.48
C LYS A 67 -20.31 16.16 -5.49
N PHE A 68 -19.37 17.06 -5.77
CA PHE A 68 -17.96 16.75 -5.90
C PHE A 68 -17.16 17.43 -4.79
N TYR A 69 -16.38 16.64 -4.06
CA TYR A 69 -15.49 17.10 -3.01
C TYR A 69 -14.10 16.53 -3.24
N THR A 70 -13.08 17.30 -2.88
CA THR A 70 -11.69 16.90 -3.09
C THR A 70 -10.89 17.12 -1.82
N ILE A 71 -10.02 16.15 -1.53
CA ILE A 71 -9.03 16.22 -0.47
C ILE A 71 -7.68 16.03 -1.15
N ARG A 72 -6.90 17.10 -1.21
CA ARG A 72 -5.55 17.07 -1.77
C ARG A 72 -4.55 16.76 -0.67
N THR A 73 -3.77 15.70 -0.84
CA THR A 73 -2.78 15.28 0.16
C THR A 73 -1.56 16.19 0.24
N TRP A 74 -1.29 16.98 -0.82
CA TRP A 74 -0.21 17.96 -0.90
C TRP A 74 1.13 17.45 -0.33
N THR A 75 1.61 16.30 -0.82
CA THR A 75 2.92 15.82 -0.39
C THR A 75 4.01 16.84 -0.75
N GLU A 76 5.04 16.91 0.08
CA GLU A 76 6.17 17.83 -0.09
C GLU A 76 6.88 17.59 -1.42
N ILE A 77 7.25 16.33 -1.69
CA ILE A 77 7.80 15.91 -2.99
C ILE A 77 6.66 15.80 -3.99
N TYR A 78 6.75 16.56 -5.08
CA TYR A 78 5.76 16.56 -6.15
C TYR A 78 6.37 16.96 -7.51
N PRO A 79 6.06 16.23 -8.60
CA PRO A 79 5.32 14.98 -8.61
C PRO A 79 6.12 13.89 -7.89
N GLU A 80 5.44 12.96 -7.24
CA GLU A 80 6.11 11.73 -6.80
C GLU A 80 6.48 10.97 -8.09
N GLU A 81 7.76 10.92 -8.45
CA GLU A 81 8.20 10.31 -9.71
C GLU A 81 8.28 8.77 -9.68
N PRO A 82 8.84 8.13 -8.64
CA PRO A 82 9.02 6.66 -8.61
C PRO A 82 7.68 5.92 -8.65
N LEU A 83 7.60 4.77 -9.34
CA LEU A 83 6.35 3.99 -9.43
C LEU A 83 5.81 3.58 -8.05
N PRO A 84 6.62 3.01 -7.13
CA PRO A 84 6.15 2.68 -5.80
C PRO A 84 5.91 3.95 -4.99
N SER A 85 4.65 4.30 -4.75
CA SER A 85 4.28 5.47 -3.95
C SER A 85 4.55 5.23 -2.46
N THR A 86 5.23 6.17 -1.82
CA THR A 86 5.54 6.18 -0.38
C THR A 86 4.74 7.29 0.30
N ALA A 87 5.08 8.55 0.05
CA ALA A 87 4.45 9.71 0.70
C ALA A 87 2.94 9.81 0.39
N THR A 88 2.55 9.50 -0.85
CA THR A 88 1.12 9.48 -1.22
C THR A 88 0.37 8.37 -0.47
N PHE A 89 1.00 7.23 -0.20
CA PHE A 89 0.37 6.14 0.55
C PHE A 89 0.08 6.57 1.99
N HIS A 90 1.09 7.10 2.70
CA HIS A 90 0.90 7.55 4.08
C HIS A 90 -0.15 8.65 4.20
N SER A 91 -0.06 9.68 3.35
CA SER A 91 -1.01 10.79 3.38
C SER A 91 -2.44 10.38 3.02
N SER A 92 -2.62 9.51 2.01
CA SER A 92 -3.95 9.02 1.64
C SER A 92 -4.56 8.15 2.75
N LEU A 93 -3.75 7.30 3.39
CA LEU A 93 -4.20 6.49 4.51
C LEU A 93 -4.56 7.36 5.72
N ALA A 94 -3.77 8.40 6.01
CA ALA A 94 -4.07 9.35 7.09
C ALA A 94 -5.42 10.04 6.88
N VAL A 95 -5.70 10.48 5.64
CA VAL A 95 -7.00 11.08 5.30
C VAL A 95 -8.14 10.08 5.50
N LEU A 96 -7.98 8.83 5.05
CA LEU A 96 -9.00 7.79 5.23
C LEU A 96 -9.29 7.52 6.70
N ASN A 97 -8.24 7.40 7.52
CA ASN A 97 -8.37 7.23 8.96
C ASN A 97 -9.10 8.42 9.61
N LEU A 98 -8.71 9.66 9.28
CA LEU A 98 -9.38 10.85 9.78
C LEU A 98 -10.87 10.88 9.41
N LEU A 99 -11.23 10.50 8.18
CA LEU A 99 -12.64 10.40 7.77
C LEU A 99 -13.40 9.39 8.64
N VAL A 100 -12.82 8.23 8.92
CA VAL A 100 -13.43 7.21 9.79
C VAL A 100 -13.57 7.72 11.23
N PHE A 101 -12.55 8.34 11.79
CA PHE A 101 -12.58 8.81 13.18
C PHE A 101 -13.52 10.00 13.38
N LEU A 102 -13.60 10.92 12.42
CA LEU A 102 -14.54 12.03 12.45
C LEU A 102 -16.00 11.55 12.43
N LEU A 103 -16.29 10.45 11.74
CA LEU A 103 -17.63 9.85 11.71
C LEU A 103 -17.97 9.09 12.99
N ASN A 104 -16.98 8.53 13.67
CA ASN A 104 -17.17 7.71 14.87
C ASN A 104 -16.93 8.45 16.20
N GLY A 105 -16.51 9.72 16.17
CA GLY A 105 -16.20 10.49 17.38
C GLY A 105 -14.88 10.09 18.05
N GLY A 106 -13.89 9.60 17.29
CA GLY A 106 -12.60 9.15 17.80
C GLY A 106 -11.61 10.29 18.05
N GLU A 107 -11.88 11.14 19.05
CA GLU A 107 -11.01 12.30 19.36
C GLU A 107 -9.56 11.89 19.67
N LYS A 108 -9.39 10.78 20.39
CA LYS A 108 -8.07 10.24 20.72
C LYS A 108 -7.34 9.73 19.49
N GLU A 109 -8.02 8.97 18.63
CA GLU A 109 -7.46 8.46 17.38
C GLU A 109 -7.11 9.60 16.41
N ILE A 110 -7.89 10.68 16.42
CA ILE A 110 -7.58 11.91 15.67
C ILE A 110 -6.29 12.53 16.20
N ASP A 111 -6.15 12.71 17.52
CA ASP A 111 -4.92 13.24 18.11
C ASP A 111 -3.71 12.36 17.76
N MET A 112 -3.84 11.04 17.89
CA MET A 112 -2.78 10.11 17.49
C MET A 112 -2.42 10.28 16.00
N GLN A 113 -3.42 10.27 15.11
CA GLN A 113 -3.23 10.36 13.66
C GLN A 113 -2.55 11.67 13.23
N VAL A 114 -2.83 12.78 13.91
CA VAL A 114 -2.32 14.11 13.55
C VAL A 114 -0.99 14.40 14.24
N ASN A 115 -0.85 14.10 15.53
CA ASN A 115 0.25 14.58 16.36
C ASN A 115 1.33 13.54 16.67
N GLN A 116 0.99 12.25 16.60
CA GLN A 116 1.88 11.17 17.04
C GLN A 116 2.39 10.34 15.86
N ILE A 117 1.49 9.81 15.03
CA ILE A 117 1.83 8.95 13.89
C ILE A 117 2.84 9.62 12.93
N PRO A 118 2.71 10.90 12.55
CA PRO A 118 3.69 11.53 11.67
C PRO A 118 5.10 11.57 12.25
N LYS A 119 5.24 11.76 13.58
CA LYS A 119 6.55 11.77 14.26
C LYS A 119 7.18 10.38 14.22
N ILE A 120 6.39 9.33 14.43
CA ILE A 120 6.87 7.94 14.40
C ILE A 120 7.27 7.55 12.98
N VAL A 121 6.46 7.93 11.97
CA VAL A 121 6.78 7.70 10.56
C VAL A 121 8.07 8.41 10.17
N ASP A 122 8.25 9.68 10.55
CA ASP A 122 9.49 10.42 10.27
C ASP A 122 10.71 9.78 10.95
N TYR A 123 10.55 9.43 12.24
CA TYR A 123 11.59 8.76 13.02
C TYR A 123 12.03 7.44 12.36
N LEU A 124 11.09 6.55 12.05
CA LEU A 124 11.38 5.27 11.40
C LEU A 124 12.00 5.47 10.01
N SER A 125 11.49 6.43 9.24
CA SER A 125 12.02 6.73 7.90
C SER A 125 13.47 7.17 7.96
N ARG A 126 13.87 7.90 9.02
CA ARG A 126 15.24 8.40 9.19
C ARG A 126 16.14 7.47 10.02
N ASN A 127 15.59 6.40 10.59
CA ASN A 127 16.31 5.53 11.52
C ASN A 127 17.48 4.77 10.86
N GLU A 128 18.71 5.05 11.28
CA GLU A 128 19.91 4.43 10.70
C GLU A 128 20.01 2.93 10.98
N LYS A 129 19.56 2.47 12.15
CA LYS A 129 19.55 1.02 12.47
C LYS A 129 18.62 0.26 11.53
N LEU A 130 17.46 0.85 11.19
CA LEU A 130 16.54 0.28 10.22
C LEU A 130 17.13 0.23 8.81
N LYS A 131 17.77 1.32 8.36
CA LYS A 131 18.46 1.35 7.06
C LYS A 131 19.56 0.29 6.99
N ASP A 132 20.34 0.11 8.06
CA ASP A 132 21.40 -0.90 8.11
C ASP A 132 20.85 -2.32 8.15
N TYR A 133 19.75 -2.55 8.86
CA TYR A 133 19.01 -3.82 8.78
C TYR A 133 18.56 -4.09 7.34
N ALA A 134 17.95 -3.12 6.68
CA ALA A 134 17.49 -3.24 5.30
C ALA A 134 18.62 -3.51 4.31
N LYS A 135 19.80 -2.86 4.44
CA LYS A 135 20.99 -3.16 3.63
C LYS A 135 21.46 -4.61 3.81
N LYS A 136 21.47 -5.11 5.05
CA LYS A 136 21.82 -6.51 5.35
C LYS A 136 20.82 -7.48 4.73
N MET A 137 19.52 -7.17 4.82
CA MET A 137 18.47 -7.97 4.18
C MET A 137 18.61 -7.97 2.67
N ALA A 138 18.84 -6.81 2.04
CA ALA A 138 19.06 -6.72 0.61
C ALA A 138 20.21 -7.60 0.13
N LYS A 139 21.33 -7.66 0.87
CA LYS A 139 22.44 -8.58 0.57
C LYS A 139 22.03 -10.04 0.67
N ARG A 140 21.30 -10.42 1.73
CA ARG A 140 20.78 -11.78 1.94
C ARG A 140 19.80 -12.21 0.84
N LEU A 141 19.01 -11.27 0.33
CA LEU A 141 17.92 -11.52 -0.60
C LEU A 141 18.29 -11.32 -2.09
N ARG A 142 19.53 -10.92 -2.37
CA ARG A 142 19.99 -10.57 -3.73
C ARG A 142 19.66 -11.63 -4.79
N GLU A 143 19.98 -12.88 -4.49
CA GLU A 143 19.83 -14.01 -5.43
C GLU A 143 18.45 -14.68 -5.33
N LYS A 144 17.49 -14.07 -4.60
CA LYS A 144 16.15 -14.60 -4.43
C LYS A 144 15.19 -13.94 -5.44
N GLU A 145 14.34 -14.77 -6.02
CA GLU A 145 13.43 -14.40 -7.12
C GLU A 145 11.97 -14.35 -6.65
N ASN A 146 11.60 -15.19 -5.69
CA ASN A 146 10.23 -15.42 -5.25
C ASN A 146 10.08 -15.10 -3.76
N PHE A 147 9.04 -14.35 -3.44
CA PHE A 147 8.75 -13.88 -2.09
C PHE A 147 7.28 -14.11 -1.72
N TYR A 148 7.04 -14.64 -0.53
CA TYR A 148 5.75 -14.56 0.14
C TYR A 148 5.79 -13.43 1.15
N ILE A 149 4.75 -12.62 1.20
CA ILE A 149 4.60 -11.56 2.20
C ILE A 149 3.28 -11.80 2.90
N VAL A 150 3.36 -12.10 4.20
CA VAL A 150 2.21 -12.49 5.01
C VAL A 150 1.96 -11.46 6.09
N GLY A 151 0.71 -11.01 6.15
CA GLY A 151 0.19 -10.18 7.23
C GLY A 151 -1.28 -10.50 7.45
N ASP A 152 -1.82 -10.04 8.55
CA ASP A 152 -3.21 -10.23 8.97
C ASP A 152 -3.91 -8.87 9.14
N GLY A 153 -5.25 -8.85 9.12
CA GLY A 153 -6.02 -7.64 9.41
C GLY A 153 -5.51 -6.39 8.67
N PRO A 154 -5.24 -5.27 9.35
CA PRO A 154 -4.66 -4.07 8.73
C PRO A 154 -3.28 -4.30 8.09
N ARG A 155 -2.45 -5.20 8.64
CA ARG A 155 -1.13 -5.55 8.09
C ARG A 155 -1.24 -6.33 6.78
N TYR A 156 -2.35 -7.02 6.51
CA TYR A 156 -2.53 -7.65 5.20
C TYR A 156 -2.51 -6.60 4.08
N ALA A 157 -3.12 -5.42 4.28
CA ALA A 157 -3.03 -4.34 3.30
C ALA A 157 -1.57 -3.88 3.04
N VAL A 158 -0.72 -3.90 4.08
CA VAL A 158 0.73 -3.66 3.96
C VAL A 158 1.40 -4.76 3.14
N ALA A 159 1.11 -6.02 3.44
CA ALA A 159 1.63 -7.17 2.70
C ALA A 159 1.28 -7.08 1.20
N ARG A 160 0.03 -6.69 0.88
CA ARG A 160 -0.45 -6.43 -0.48
C ARG A 160 0.33 -5.32 -1.18
N LYS A 161 0.52 -4.17 -0.53
CA LYS A 161 1.32 -3.07 -1.09
C LYS A 161 2.76 -3.52 -1.31
N ALA A 162 3.36 -4.16 -0.32
CA ALA A 162 4.74 -4.62 -0.41
C ALA A 162 4.93 -5.61 -1.56
N ALA A 163 4.08 -6.64 -1.67
CA ALA A 163 4.25 -7.67 -2.70
C ALA A 163 4.05 -7.07 -4.10
N ARG A 164 2.90 -6.41 -4.32
CA ARG A 164 2.49 -5.99 -5.66
C ARG A 164 3.21 -4.74 -6.15
N ILE A 165 3.47 -3.79 -5.26
CA ILE A 165 4.00 -2.47 -5.64
C ILE A 165 5.50 -2.38 -5.34
N MET A 166 5.95 -2.84 -4.17
CA MET A 166 7.38 -2.69 -3.84
C MET A 166 8.23 -3.78 -4.50
N PHE A 167 7.82 -5.05 -4.40
CA PHE A 167 8.62 -6.17 -4.90
C PHE A 167 8.38 -6.43 -6.39
N MET A 168 7.12 -6.59 -6.82
CA MET A 168 6.82 -6.84 -8.24
C MET A 168 7.07 -5.62 -9.12
N GLU A 169 6.62 -4.43 -8.71
CA GLU A 169 6.79 -3.22 -9.49
C GLU A 169 8.09 -2.47 -9.17
N GLY A 170 8.51 -2.34 -7.91
CA GLY A 170 9.78 -1.65 -7.58
C GLY A 170 11.02 -2.49 -7.86
N VAL A 171 11.09 -3.69 -7.29
CA VAL A 171 12.28 -4.58 -7.34
C VAL A 171 12.27 -5.49 -8.57
N LYS A 172 11.13 -5.63 -9.27
CA LYS A 172 10.96 -6.53 -10.43
C LYS A 172 11.17 -8.02 -10.09
N THR A 173 10.75 -8.43 -8.90
CA THR A 173 10.79 -9.83 -8.43
C THR A 173 9.39 -10.40 -8.26
N ASN A 174 9.24 -11.71 -8.36
CA ASN A 174 7.96 -12.36 -8.08
C ASN A 174 7.65 -12.25 -6.59
N ALA A 175 6.48 -11.72 -6.28
CA ALA A 175 5.99 -11.70 -4.90
C ALA A 175 4.51 -12.02 -4.85
N CYS A 176 4.09 -12.63 -3.75
CA CYS A 176 2.71 -12.97 -3.49
C CYS A 176 2.33 -12.49 -2.08
N ASP A 177 1.27 -11.70 -2.02
CA ASP A 177 0.59 -11.32 -0.78
C ASP A 177 -0.37 -12.41 -0.33
N ILE A 178 -0.31 -12.79 0.95
CA ILE A 178 -1.20 -13.80 1.52
C ILE A 178 -1.65 -13.34 2.90
N GLU A 179 -2.94 -13.49 3.18
CA GLU A 179 -3.51 -13.26 4.51
C GLU A 179 -3.12 -14.41 5.45
N ALA A 180 -2.75 -14.12 6.70
CA ALA A 180 -2.20 -15.12 7.62
C ALA A 180 -3.14 -16.32 7.84
N GLU A 181 -4.46 -16.06 7.95
CA GLU A 181 -5.53 -17.04 8.05
C GLU A 181 -5.56 -17.97 6.83
N GLU A 182 -5.50 -17.40 5.63
CA GLU A 182 -5.51 -18.16 4.38
C GLU A 182 -4.21 -18.96 4.21
N PHE A 183 -3.09 -18.44 4.69
CA PHE A 183 -1.81 -19.14 4.66
C PHE A 183 -1.87 -20.45 5.46
N VAL A 184 -2.44 -20.42 6.67
CA VAL A 184 -2.57 -21.61 7.52
C VAL A 184 -3.62 -22.60 7.01
N HIS A 185 -4.62 -22.14 6.26
CA HIS A 185 -5.62 -23.03 5.66
C HIS A 185 -5.18 -23.65 4.33
N SER A 186 -4.39 -22.93 3.53
CA SER A 186 -4.05 -23.32 2.16
C SER A 186 -2.59 -23.73 1.98
N LEU A 187 -1.64 -22.88 2.36
CA LEU A 187 -0.23 -23.04 2.00
C LEU A 187 0.59 -23.85 3.00
N ILE A 188 0.22 -23.85 4.28
CA ILE A 188 0.97 -24.63 5.29
C ILE A 188 0.87 -26.14 5.04
N GLY A 189 -0.16 -26.60 4.33
CA GLY A 189 -0.28 -27.99 3.89
C GLY A 189 0.58 -28.34 2.67
N VAL A 190 1.06 -27.34 1.94
CA VAL A 190 1.82 -27.49 0.69
C VAL A 190 3.22 -26.89 0.87
N VAL A 191 3.84 -27.01 2.05
CA VAL A 191 5.23 -26.57 2.28
C VAL A 191 6.08 -27.09 1.13
N GLU A 192 6.44 -26.17 0.23
CA GLU A 192 7.08 -26.52 -1.02
C GLU A 192 8.35 -27.31 -0.69
N ARG A 193 8.73 -28.27 -1.54
CA ARG A 193 10.01 -28.97 -1.37
C ARG A 193 11.19 -27.98 -1.30
N GLU A 194 11.01 -26.78 -1.86
CA GLU A 194 11.93 -25.65 -1.78
C GLU A 194 11.14 -24.37 -1.41
N PRO A 195 10.93 -24.07 -0.12
CA PRO A 195 10.13 -22.92 0.27
C PRO A 195 10.79 -21.60 -0.17
N ASN A 196 9.97 -20.70 -0.71
CA ASN A 196 10.39 -19.35 -1.06
C ASN A 196 10.70 -18.50 0.19
N ILE A 197 11.28 -17.31 -0.01
CA ILE A 197 11.49 -16.37 1.11
C ILE A 197 10.14 -15.92 1.65
N LEU A 198 9.94 -16.01 2.97
CA LEU A 198 8.73 -15.54 3.64
C LEU A 198 9.05 -14.31 4.49
N LEU A 199 8.46 -13.17 4.12
CA LEU A 199 8.42 -11.97 4.95
C LEU A 199 7.13 -12.02 5.79
N LEU A 200 7.27 -12.27 7.08
CA LEU A 200 6.14 -12.43 7.99
C LEU A 200 6.03 -11.19 8.88
N LEU A 201 4.95 -10.43 8.72
CA LEU A 201 4.67 -9.25 9.53
C LEU A 201 4.26 -9.71 10.93
N LYS A 202 5.09 -9.42 11.94
CA LYS A 202 4.81 -9.80 13.33
C LYS A 202 3.54 -9.05 13.80
N PRO A 203 2.57 -9.70 14.45
CA PRO A 203 1.42 -8.98 15.00
C PRO A 203 1.80 -8.13 16.23
N LEU A 204 0.92 -7.18 16.58
CA LEU A 204 1.03 -6.48 17.86
C LEU A 204 0.83 -7.48 19.00
N GLU A 205 1.60 -7.32 20.08
CA GLU A 205 1.35 -8.04 21.33
C GLU A 205 -0.09 -7.71 21.78
N PHE A 206 -0.80 -8.67 22.39
CA PHE A 206 -2.22 -8.58 22.83
C PHE A 206 -3.34 -8.97 21.83
N TRP A 207 -3.06 -9.16 20.54
CA TRP A 207 -4.08 -9.64 19.58
C TRP A 207 -4.11 -11.18 19.48
N GLY A 208 -4.75 -11.81 20.47
CA GLY A 208 -4.60 -13.25 20.79
C GLY A 208 -4.99 -14.29 19.73
N LYS A 209 -5.80 -13.96 18.71
CA LYS A 209 -6.09 -14.91 17.59
C LYS A 209 -5.00 -14.87 16.52
N THR A 210 -4.56 -13.68 16.15
CA THR A 210 -3.48 -13.50 15.16
C THR A 210 -2.18 -14.13 15.64
N GLU A 211 -1.89 -14.03 16.93
CA GLU A 211 -0.66 -14.59 17.51
C GLU A 211 -0.54 -16.10 17.26
N LYS A 212 -1.67 -16.83 17.26
CA LYS A 212 -1.69 -18.27 16.97
C LYS A 212 -1.28 -18.58 15.54
N ASN A 213 -1.88 -17.89 14.56
CA ASN A 213 -1.56 -18.09 13.15
C ASN A 213 -0.10 -17.73 12.88
N TYR A 214 0.33 -16.58 13.37
CA TYR A 214 1.72 -16.14 13.28
C TYR A 214 2.71 -17.17 13.87
N ASN A 215 2.44 -17.66 15.09
CA ASN A 215 3.31 -18.64 15.75
C ASN A 215 3.33 -19.99 15.03
N LEU A 216 2.20 -20.40 14.45
CA LEU A 216 2.12 -21.62 13.64
C LEU A 216 2.95 -21.48 12.36
N ILE A 217 2.83 -20.36 11.65
CA ILE A 217 3.62 -20.08 10.44
C ILE A 217 5.11 -20.02 10.79
N LYS A 218 5.47 -19.28 11.85
CA LYS A 218 6.86 -19.12 12.32
C LYS A 218 7.51 -20.44 12.74
N SER A 219 6.76 -21.34 13.38
CA SER A 219 7.27 -22.64 13.80
C SER A 219 7.39 -23.65 12.65
N THR A 220 6.56 -23.50 11.62
CA THR A 220 6.52 -24.44 10.49
C THR A 220 7.47 -24.04 9.35
N TRP A 221 7.67 -22.74 9.11
CA TRP A 221 8.52 -22.27 8.01
C TRP A 221 10.01 -22.41 8.33
N PRO A 222 10.87 -22.83 7.37
CA PRO A 222 12.30 -22.95 7.63
C PRO A 222 12.93 -21.62 8.06
N LYS A 223 13.63 -21.63 9.21
CA LYS A 223 14.19 -20.42 9.85
C LYS A 223 15.14 -19.63 8.94
N ASN A 224 15.88 -20.31 8.05
CA ASN A 224 16.78 -19.67 7.10
C ASN A 224 16.06 -18.96 5.94
N LEU A 225 14.76 -19.22 5.75
CA LEU A 225 13.91 -18.64 4.70
C LEU A 225 12.82 -17.71 5.26
N LEU A 226 12.61 -17.73 6.58
CA LEU A 226 11.75 -16.80 7.29
C LEU A 226 12.50 -15.50 7.62
N ILE A 227 11.80 -14.38 7.45
CA ILE A 227 12.20 -13.05 7.91
C ILE A 227 11.00 -12.42 8.59
N GLU A 228 11.14 -12.15 9.88
CA GLU A 228 10.13 -11.43 10.64
C GLU A 228 10.29 -9.93 10.40
N ILE A 229 9.20 -9.26 10.07
CA ILE A 229 9.14 -7.81 9.92
C ILE A 229 8.49 -7.24 11.17
N ASN A 230 9.30 -6.55 11.98
CA ASN A 230 8.89 -5.97 13.24
C ASN A 230 9.42 -4.53 13.37
N PRO A 231 8.62 -3.50 13.05
CA PRO A 231 9.07 -2.11 13.16
C PRO A 231 9.42 -1.70 14.59
N PHE A 232 8.84 -2.36 15.60
CA PHE A 232 9.10 -2.09 17.01
C PHE A 232 10.55 -2.37 17.44
N ASP A 233 11.31 -3.15 16.68
CA ASP A 233 12.74 -3.37 16.97
C ASP A 233 13.56 -2.08 16.80
N PHE A 234 13.02 -1.09 16.09
CA PHE A 234 13.67 0.17 15.77
C PHE A 234 13.13 1.36 16.57
N MET A 235 12.11 1.15 17.40
CA MET A 235 11.39 2.19 18.15
C MET A 235 11.82 2.21 19.63
N ASP A 236 11.68 3.36 20.28
CA ASP A 236 11.84 3.48 21.73
C ASP A 236 10.57 3.02 22.49
N ALA A 237 10.64 3.02 23.83
CA ALA A 237 9.55 2.55 24.68
C ALA A 237 8.30 3.46 24.62
N GLU A 238 8.49 4.76 24.41
CA GLU A 238 7.40 5.73 24.31
C GLU A 238 6.61 5.52 23.01
N ALA A 239 7.30 5.38 21.88
CA ALA A 239 6.65 5.10 20.62
C ALA A 239 6.00 3.70 20.62
N LYS A 240 6.54 2.72 21.35
CA LYS A 240 5.92 1.39 21.53
C LYS A 240 4.61 1.45 22.31
N SER A 241 4.58 2.19 23.42
CA SER A 241 3.40 2.24 24.30
C SER A 241 2.17 2.80 23.60
N MET A 242 2.36 3.68 22.60
CA MET A 242 1.28 4.21 21.74
C MET A 242 0.53 3.12 20.96
N PHE A 243 1.16 1.97 20.68
CA PHE A 243 0.55 0.85 19.96
C PHE A 243 0.04 -0.26 20.89
N ALA A 244 0.21 -0.10 22.20
CA ALA A 244 -0.26 -1.09 23.19
C ALA A 244 -1.78 -1.02 23.45
N GLU A 245 -2.45 0.01 22.93
CA GLU A 245 -3.89 0.19 23.05
C GLU A 245 -4.65 -0.45 21.87
N ASP A 246 -5.95 -0.69 22.05
CA ASP A 246 -6.82 -1.35 21.05
C ASP A 246 -6.80 -0.65 19.67
N SER A 247 -6.61 0.67 19.62
CA SER A 247 -6.56 1.42 18.36
C SER A 247 -5.21 1.32 17.64
N GLY A 248 -4.16 0.84 18.32
CA GLY A 248 -2.80 0.73 17.78
C GLY A 248 -2.74 -0.12 16.50
N ASP A 249 -3.60 -1.15 16.40
CA ASP A 249 -3.63 -2.05 15.24
C ASP A 249 -4.00 -1.33 13.95
N MET A 250 -4.93 -0.37 14.01
CA MET A 250 -5.34 0.45 12.86
C MET A 250 -4.22 1.38 12.36
N PHE A 251 -3.30 1.76 13.24
CA PHE A 251 -2.14 2.58 12.89
C PHE A 251 -0.94 1.75 12.45
N SER A 252 -0.96 0.42 12.67
CA SER A 252 0.14 -0.46 12.28
C SER A 252 0.55 -0.32 10.80
N PRO A 253 -0.34 -0.09 9.81
CA PRO A 253 0.10 0.03 8.43
C PRO A 253 1.10 1.16 8.16
N PHE A 254 1.06 2.25 8.95
CA PHE A 254 2.00 3.36 8.84
C PHE A 254 3.42 2.97 9.23
N ILE A 255 3.59 2.09 10.21
CA ILE A 255 4.92 1.72 10.71
C ILE A 255 5.47 0.47 10.04
N TYR A 256 4.60 -0.49 9.68
CA TYR A 256 5.04 -1.76 9.07
C TYR A 256 5.52 -1.61 7.64
N ILE A 257 5.02 -0.60 6.92
CA ILE A 257 5.43 -0.38 5.53
C ILE A 257 6.86 0.14 5.42
N ILE A 258 7.36 0.90 6.41
CA ILE A 258 8.65 1.60 6.33
C ILE A 258 9.84 0.62 6.25
N PRO A 259 9.91 -0.46 7.07
CA PRO A 259 10.94 -1.48 6.88
C PRO A 259 10.91 -2.12 5.48
N LEU A 260 9.71 -2.38 4.94
CA LEU A 260 9.55 -2.99 3.63
C LEU A 260 9.96 -2.02 2.51
N GLU A 261 9.70 -0.72 2.66
CA GLU A 261 10.18 0.33 1.76
C GLU A 261 11.70 0.36 1.73
N TRP A 262 12.37 0.38 2.89
CA TRP A 262 13.83 0.35 2.94
C TRP A 262 14.43 -0.95 2.39
N ILE A 263 13.83 -2.11 2.71
CA ILE A 263 14.29 -3.40 2.18
C ILE A 263 14.17 -3.42 0.66
N SER A 264 13.02 -3.03 0.12
CA SER A 264 12.78 -3.01 -1.33
C SER A 264 13.71 -2.03 -2.05
N TYR A 265 13.93 -0.84 -1.49
CA TYR A 265 14.86 0.15 -2.03
C TYR A 265 16.28 -0.40 -2.15
N TYR A 266 16.85 -0.92 -1.05
CA TYR A 266 18.21 -1.46 -1.10
C TYR A 266 18.32 -2.73 -1.93
N LEU A 267 17.26 -3.56 -1.98
CA LEU A 267 17.24 -4.74 -2.84
C LEU A 267 17.23 -4.36 -4.33
N ALA A 268 16.45 -3.34 -4.71
CA ALA A 268 16.44 -2.79 -6.06
C ALA A 268 17.83 -2.26 -6.46
N LEU A 269 18.48 -1.48 -5.57
CA LEU A 269 19.84 -0.97 -5.80
C LEU A 269 20.85 -2.09 -6.02
N ILE A 270 20.85 -3.13 -5.18
CA ILE A 270 21.80 -4.25 -5.30
C ILE A 270 21.52 -5.10 -6.54
N LYS A 271 20.25 -5.27 -6.92
CA LYS A 271 19.84 -5.91 -8.17
C LYS A 271 20.03 -5.01 -9.41
N LYS A 272 20.43 -3.75 -9.23
CA LYS A 272 20.63 -2.75 -10.28
C LYS A 272 19.39 -2.56 -11.16
N VAL A 273 18.22 -2.55 -10.54
CA VAL A 273 16.95 -2.23 -11.20
C VAL A 273 16.51 -0.83 -10.81
N ASP A 274 15.95 -0.11 -11.76
CA ASP A 274 15.33 1.19 -11.50
C ASP A 274 13.87 1.00 -11.04
N PRO A 275 13.51 1.38 -9.79
CA PRO A 275 12.14 1.30 -9.31
C PRO A 275 11.17 2.23 -10.06
N GLY A 276 11.67 3.30 -10.69
CA GLY A 276 10.89 4.24 -11.49
C GLY A 276 10.65 3.77 -12.92
N GLU A 277 11.47 2.85 -13.44
CA GLU A 277 11.34 2.35 -14.80
C GLU A 277 10.39 1.14 -14.84
N ALA A 278 9.41 1.16 -15.74
CA ALA A 278 8.61 -0.03 -16.04
C ALA A 278 8.66 -0.36 -17.53
N ARG A 279 8.97 -1.63 -17.81
CA ARG A 279 9.15 -2.16 -19.16
C ARG A 279 7.87 -2.11 -20.02
N ILE A 280 6.69 -2.07 -19.38
CA ILE A 280 5.39 -2.22 -20.04
C ILE A 280 4.42 -1.06 -19.72
N VAL A 281 4.49 -0.47 -18.51
CA VAL A 281 3.47 0.46 -17.99
C VAL A 281 4.14 1.72 -17.48
N LYS A 282 3.71 2.91 -17.89
CA LYS A 282 4.16 4.17 -17.25
C LYS A 282 3.33 4.45 -16.00
N LYS A 283 3.87 5.23 -15.05
CA LYS A 283 3.20 5.62 -13.80
C LYS A 283 1.78 6.18 -14.03
N VAL A 284 1.58 6.91 -15.12
CA VAL A 284 0.26 7.35 -15.60
C VAL A 284 -0.28 6.37 -16.64
N ARG A 285 -1.37 5.69 -16.30
CA ARG A 285 -2.17 4.87 -17.22
C ARG A 285 -3.11 5.77 -18.03
N SER A 286 -2.64 6.29 -19.16
CA SER A 286 -3.50 6.91 -20.17
C SER A 286 -3.87 5.91 -21.28
N GLU A 287 -5.03 6.07 -21.91
CA GLU A 287 -5.42 5.23 -23.05
C GLU A 287 -4.38 5.24 -24.18
N GLU A 288 -3.75 6.39 -24.40
CA GLU A 288 -2.73 6.58 -25.43
C GLU A 288 -1.46 5.76 -25.16
N ASN A 289 -1.05 5.66 -23.88
CA ASN A 289 0.06 4.80 -23.46
C ASN A 289 -0.24 3.31 -23.70
N ILE A 290 -1.50 2.89 -23.53
CA ILE A 290 -1.94 1.50 -23.76
C ILE A 290 -2.07 1.18 -25.26
N LYS A 291 -2.64 2.09 -26.06
CA LYS A 291 -2.78 1.95 -27.52
C LYS A 291 -1.43 1.92 -28.25
N THR A 292 -0.48 2.74 -27.81
CA THR A 292 0.90 2.77 -28.35
C THR A 292 1.64 1.45 -28.10
N PHE A 293 1.33 0.76 -27.00
CA PHE A 293 1.91 -0.54 -26.69
C PHE A 293 1.31 -1.68 -27.53
N LEU A 294 -0.03 -1.72 -27.67
CA LEU A 294 -0.71 -2.74 -28.47
C LEU A 294 -0.32 -2.69 -29.96
N THR A 295 -0.03 -1.50 -30.47
CA THR A 295 0.44 -1.31 -31.86
C THR A 295 1.91 -1.73 -32.06
N ARG A 296 2.77 -1.66 -31.03
CA ARG A 296 4.14 -2.19 -31.10
C ARG A 296 4.20 -3.72 -31.16
N LYS A 297 3.23 -4.41 -30.56
CA LYS A 297 3.14 -5.89 -30.60
C LYS A 297 2.79 -6.46 -31.99
N ASN A 298 2.20 -5.66 -32.88
CA ASN A 298 1.87 -6.08 -34.25
C ASN A 298 3.02 -5.80 -35.25
N LYS A 299 4.21 -5.44 -34.77
CA LYS A 299 5.41 -5.17 -35.59
C LYS A 299 6.63 -6.03 -35.21
N ILE A 300 6.44 -7.09 -34.43
CA ILE A 300 7.47 -8.11 -34.14
C ILE A 300 6.99 -9.44 -34.69
#